data_AF-A0A2V5KY18-F1
#
_entry.id   AF-A0A2V5KY18-F1
#
_cell.length_a   1.000
_cell.length_b   1.000
_cell.length_c   1.000
_cell.angle_alpha   90.00
_cell.angle_beta   90.00
_cell.angle_gamma   90.00
#
_symmetry.space_group_name_H-M   'P 1'
#
loop_
_entity.id
_entity.type
_entity.pdbx_description
1 polymer ?
#
loop_
_entity_poly.entity_id
_entity_poly.type
_entity_poly.pdbx_seq_one_letter_code
_entity_poly.pdbx_strand_id
1 'polypeptide(L)'
;MMKMKRWALAGLAGAMLAGSAGTAYAAVDYSAIVESEAEWIADQQLPSGAMIMSFNAVGLWEGKYVYKVEPYFANMAAVGMLEHPTPDHLDAAKRWMQWYFDHLNAPDNLGVDATMYVYYIDRATGEEYSTANYDSSDSSAATFLMLARKYAEAGGDRTFLVQNRTLLERIAGAALATQQPDGLTWAKMNYKIKYLMDNTEVHEGLGAAAWLEEYVFGDAVKAAYYAGKQAEVGAGLETLWMSAQDKYKHYYYTNPSTTTSWSKFYPDSTGQMWPILNGVIDPAANRARSLYDAFNLYWPEWQTLNNTTQFPWANLAYVAAKMGDRERVDAYIESVKAKYLDKGHPWTWYNNQSAYTAMAARIIRDQTNLARQATVTASVYAGTDALTDGKLFGGWTGDAKNSEWIVLDLGESRSFDRVLLKWGDTYSTKYKIQVSDDGVTFDNIVHDKDGDGGTDDIAVPMQHKRYVKLMFTHRSGPGGVELKEVELYRDASE
;
A
#
# COMPACT_ATOMS: atom_id res chain seq x y z
N MET A 1 -29.34 -61.11 -21.07
CA MET A 1 -30.49 -60.21 -21.33
C MET A 1 -30.23 -58.93 -20.55
N MET A 2 -29.94 -57.85 -21.29
CA MET A 2 -29.46 -56.56 -20.84
C MET A 2 -30.15 -55.53 -21.75
N LYS A 3 -30.92 -54.58 -21.20
CA LYS A 3 -31.41 -53.35 -21.86
C LYS A 3 -31.69 -52.31 -20.77
N MET A 4 -30.86 -51.28 -20.62
CA MET A 4 -30.97 -49.95 -21.26
C MET A 4 -32.28 -49.19 -20.97
N LYS A 5 -32.17 -48.05 -20.27
CA LYS A 5 -33.01 -46.87 -20.49
C LYS A 5 -32.15 -45.59 -20.41
N ARG A 6 -32.11 -44.91 -21.55
CA ARG A 6 -31.53 -43.58 -21.82
C ARG A 6 -32.40 -42.49 -21.18
N TRP A 7 -31.76 -41.44 -20.66
CA TRP A 7 -32.28 -40.06 -20.58
C TRP A 7 -31.09 -39.17 -20.97
N ALA A 8 -30.95 -38.82 -22.25
CA ALA A 8 -31.49 -37.61 -22.89
C ALA A 8 -30.75 -36.33 -22.44
N LEU A 9 -29.73 -35.97 -23.23
CA LEU A 9 -29.24 -34.59 -23.32
C LEU A 9 -30.39 -33.69 -23.78
N ALA A 10 -30.66 -32.62 -23.04
CA ALA A 10 -31.35 -31.45 -23.53
C ALA A 10 -30.46 -30.25 -23.23
N GLY A 11 -30.07 -29.54 -24.29
CA GLY A 11 -29.21 -28.38 -24.22
C GLY A 11 -29.85 -27.23 -23.45
N LEU A 12 -29.03 -26.51 -22.71
CA LEU A 12 -29.29 -25.13 -22.35
C LEU A 12 -28.40 -24.26 -23.22
N ALA A 13 -29.08 -23.46 -24.03
CA ALA A 13 -28.55 -22.45 -24.91
C ALA A 13 -27.66 -21.47 -24.15
N GLY A 14 -26.68 -20.90 -24.85
CA GLY A 14 -25.83 -19.85 -24.33
C GLY A 14 -26.66 -18.72 -23.74
N ALA A 15 -26.51 -18.52 -22.44
CA ALA A 15 -26.74 -17.21 -21.85
C ALA A 15 -25.58 -16.34 -22.35
N MET A 16 -25.86 -15.49 -23.33
CA MET A 16 -25.04 -14.29 -23.52
C MET A 16 -24.97 -13.61 -22.15
N LEU A 17 -23.76 -13.49 -21.62
CA LEU A 17 -23.45 -12.56 -20.55
C LEU A 17 -23.91 -11.20 -21.04
N ALA A 18 -25.08 -10.77 -20.57
CA ALA A 18 -25.45 -9.37 -20.63
C ALA A 18 -24.41 -8.66 -19.78
N GLY A 19 -23.44 -8.03 -20.43
CA GLY A 19 -22.53 -7.11 -19.76
C GLY A 19 -23.39 -6.13 -18.97
N SER A 20 -23.16 -6.06 -17.67
CA SER A 20 -23.56 -4.93 -16.88
C SER A 20 -23.03 -3.69 -17.58
N ALA A 21 -23.94 -2.85 -18.08
CA ALA A 21 -23.60 -1.50 -18.47
C ALA A 21 -22.98 -0.86 -17.22
N GLY A 22 -21.66 -0.74 -17.21
CA GLY A 22 -20.94 -0.12 -16.12
C GLY A 22 -21.49 1.28 -15.96
N THR A 23 -21.95 1.59 -14.75
CA THR A 23 -22.11 2.99 -14.35
C THR A 23 -20.75 3.64 -14.54
N ALA A 24 -20.68 4.66 -15.41
CA ALA A 24 -19.49 5.48 -15.54
C ALA A 24 -19.27 6.18 -14.20
N TYR A 25 -18.42 5.60 -13.37
CA TYR A 25 -17.99 6.20 -12.12
C TYR A 25 -17.17 7.45 -12.45
N ALA A 26 -17.28 8.49 -11.62
CA ALA A 26 -16.37 9.62 -11.72
C ALA A 26 -14.96 9.08 -11.52
N ALA A 27 -14.05 9.42 -12.42
CA ALA A 27 -12.72 8.83 -12.39
C ALA A 27 -12.02 9.15 -11.06
N VAL A 28 -11.59 8.12 -10.35
CA VAL A 28 -10.97 8.23 -9.03
C VAL A 28 -9.64 8.98 -9.17
N ASP A 29 -9.49 10.10 -8.43
CA ASP A 29 -8.18 10.71 -8.20
C ASP A 29 -7.43 9.89 -7.16
N TYR A 30 -6.65 8.92 -7.64
CA TYR A 30 -5.88 8.03 -6.78
C TYR A 30 -4.77 8.75 -6.03
N SER A 31 -4.22 9.83 -6.58
CA SER A 31 -3.18 10.59 -5.91
C SER A 31 -3.71 11.35 -4.71
N ALA A 32 -4.91 11.93 -4.81
CA ALA A 32 -5.58 12.53 -3.66
C ALA A 32 -5.83 11.51 -2.54
N ILE A 33 -6.12 10.25 -2.87
CA ILE A 33 -6.24 9.17 -1.88
C ILE A 33 -4.88 8.87 -1.23
N VAL A 34 -3.80 8.78 -2.00
CA VAL A 34 -2.45 8.56 -1.45
C VAL A 34 -2.05 9.69 -0.50
N GLU A 35 -2.24 10.95 -0.90
CA GLU A 35 -1.92 12.13 -0.09
C GLU A 35 -2.74 12.18 1.20
N SER A 36 -4.08 12.14 1.09
CA SER A 36 -4.97 12.29 2.24
C SER A 36 -4.85 11.14 3.26
N GLU A 37 -4.66 9.91 2.81
CA GLU A 37 -4.50 8.78 3.72
C GLU A 37 -3.12 8.78 4.39
N ALA A 38 -2.06 9.26 3.73
CA ALA A 38 -0.75 9.43 4.34
C ALA A 38 -0.79 10.53 5.42
N GLU A 39 -1.41 11.68 5.12
CA GLU A 39 -1.63 12.76 6.07
C GLU A 39 -2.43 12.29 7.28
N TRP A 40 -3.53 11.55 7.06
CA TRP A 40 -4.36 11.04 8.15
C TRP A 40 -3.59 10.07 9.06
N ILE A 41 -2.72 9.22 8.51
CA ILE A 41 -1.86 8.33 9.30
C ILE A 41 -0.87 9.13 10.14
N ALA A 42 -0.22 10.15 9.55
CA ALA A 42 0.70 11.02 10.27
C ALA A 42 0.01 11.73 11.44
N ASP A 43 -1.23 12.17 11.23
CA ASP A 43 -2.10 12.77 12.25
C ASP A 43 -2.48 11.79 13.37
N GLN A 44 -2.29 10.47 13.20
CA GLN A 44 -2.46 9.49 14.28
C GLN A 44 -1.22 9.35 15.19
N GLN A 45 -0.15 10.11 14.96
CA GLN A 45 1.05 10.06 15.79
C GLN A 45 0.96 11.02 16.98
N LEU A 46 1.23 10.52 18.18
CA LEU A 46 1.32 11.32 19.38
C LEU A 46 2.67 12.04 19.50
N PRO A 47 2.79 13.11 20.31
CA PRO A 47 4.06 13.80 20.53
C PRO A 47 5.21 12.92 21.04
N SER A 48 4.92 11.77 21.67
CA SER A 48 5.94 10.79 22.09
C SER A 48 6.57 10.02 20.92
N GLY A 49 5.99 10.09 19.72
CA GLY A 49 6.36 9.27 18.56
C GLY A 49 5.50 8.02 18.42
N ALA A 50 4.71 7.66 19.44
CA ALA A 50 3.78 6.54 19.39
C ALA A 50 2.74 6.74 18.27
N MET A 51 2.56 5.73 17.43
CA MET A 51 1.54 5.72 16.38
C MET A 51 0.35 4.89 16.83
N ILE A 52 -0.75 5.55 17.18
CA ILE A 52 -1.97 4.88 17.67
C ILE A 52 -2.80 4.34 16.50
N MET A 53 -3.68 3.38 16.80
CA MET A 53 -4.56 2.80 15.79
C MET A 53 -5.55 3.80 15.21
N SER A 54 -6.12 4.69 16.04
CA SER A 54 -6.99 5.80 15.61
C SER A 54 -7.40 6.66 16.81
N PHE A 55 -7.44 7.98 16.65
CA PHE A 55 -8.06 8.89 17.62
C PHE A 55 -9.57 8.65 17.81
N ASN A 56 -10.23 8.07 16.80
CA ASN A 56 -11.65 7.70 16.83
C ASN A 56 -11.90 6.34 17.48
N ALA A 57 -10.86 5.59 17.86
CA ALA A 57 -10.94 4.27 18.47
C ALA A 57 -10.52 4.29 19.95
N VAL A 58 -11.41 4.79 20.80
CA VAL A 58 -11.14 4.92 22.24
C VAL A 58 -11.60 3.68 23.01
N GLY A 59 -10.67 3.06 23.73
CA GLY A 59 -10.95 1.96 24.66
C GLY A 59 -11.11 2.43 26.11
N LEU A 60 -11.60 1.52 26.97
CA LEU A 60 -11.58 1.68 28.42
C LEU A 60 -10.65 0.62 29.03
N TRP A 61 -9.61 1.05 29.74
CA TRP A 61 -8.65 0.17 30.39
C TRP A 61 -8.36 0.68 31.80
N GLU A 62 -8.59 -0.18 32.81
CA GLU A 62 -8.41 0.15 34.23
C GLU A 62 -9.09 1.48 34.65
N GLY A 63 -10.26 1.77 34.09
CA GLY A 63 -11.03 2.98 34.38
C GLY A 63 -10.56 4.23 33.62
N LYS A 64 -9.54 4.13 32.77
CA LYS A 64 -9.02 5.23 31.93
C LYS A 64 -9.48 5.06 30.49
N TYR A 65 -9.78 6.19 29.84
CA TYR A 65 -9.97 6.20 28.40
C TYR A 65 -8.61 6.19 27.72
N VAL A 66 -8.38 5.21 26.85
CA VAL A 66 -7.07 4.96 26.26
C VAL A 66 -7.12 4.89 24.74
N TYR A 67 -6.03 5.31 24.09
CA TYR A 67 -5.70 4.91 22.73
C TYR A 67 -4.93 3.59 22.75
N LYS A 68 -5.06 2.78 21.69
CA LYS A 68 -4.31 1.53 21.52
C LYS A 68 -3.20 1.71 20.49
N VAL A 69 -2.01 1.24 20.81
CA VAL A 69 -0.90 1.01 19.86
C VAL A 69 -0.82 -0.49 19.61
N GLU A 70 -1.13 -0.89 18.39
CA GLU A 70 -0.92 -2.26 17.91
C GLU A 70 0.30 -2.26 16.97
N PRO A 71 1.45 -2.85 17.38
CA PRO A 71 2.72 -2.67 16.69
C PRO A 71 2.67 -3.00 15.19
N TYR A 72 2.11 -4.14 14.81
CA TYR A 72 2.06 -4.51 13.38
C TYR A 72 1.12 -3.61 12.56
N PHE A 73 0.06 -3.06 13.16
CA PHE A 73 -0.79 -2.07 12.50
C PHE A 73 -0.05 -0.76 12.29
N ALA A 74 0.66 -0.27 13.31
CA ALA A 74 1.46 0.95 13.23
C ALA A 74 2.63 0.81 12.24
N ASN A 75 3.29 -0.36 12.18
CA ASN A 75 4.31 -0.64 11.19
C ASN A 75 3.76 -0.54 9.76
N MET A 76 2.62 -1.20 9.49
CA MET A 76 1.99 -1.13 8.17
C MET A 76 1.41 0.25 7.87
N ALA A 77 0.90 0.96 8.88
CA ALA A 77 0.48 2.35 8.76
C ALA A 77 1.64 3.23 8.27
N ALA A 78 2.79 3.14 8.92
CA ALA A 78 3.98 3.87 8.49
C ALA A 78 4.48 3.45 7.10
N VAL A 79 4.37 2.17 6.71
CA VAL A 79 4.67 1.71 5.33
C VAL A 79 3.78 2.42 4.31
N GLY A 80 2.46 2.46 4.55
CA GLY A 80 1.51 3.10 3.66
C GLY A 80 1.60 4.63 3.63
N MET A 81 1.94 5.26 4.77
CA MET A 81 2.23 6.70 4.84
C MET A 81 3.40 7.08 3.92
N LEU A 82 4.41 6.22 3.82
CA LEU A 82 5.56 6.40 2.95
C LEU A 82 5.28 6.13 1.46
N GLU A 83 4.01 5.93 1.07
CA GLU A 83 3.59 6.08 -0.33
C GLU A 83 3.58 7.55 -0.78
N HIS A 84 3.55 8.49 0.18
CA HIS A 84 3.75 9.92 -0.03
C HIS A 84 4.94 10.43 0.82
N PRO A 85 6.20 10.21 0.42
CA PRO A 85 7.34 10.38 1.34
C PRO A 85 7.84 11.81 1.52
N THR A 86 6.96 12.74 1.90
CA THR A 86 7.34 14.11 2.26
C THR A 86 8.37 14.13 3.41
N PRO A 87 9.14 15.22 3.59
CA PRO A 87 10.03 15.35 4.75
C PRO A 87 9.34 15.12 6.10
N ASP A 88 8.10 15.57 6.24
CA ASP A 88 7.31 15.40 7.47
C ASP A 88 6.87 13.94 7.68
N HIS A 89 6.48 13.23 6.60
CA HIS A 89 6.16 11.81 6.67
C HIS A 89 7.40 10.95 6.96
N LEU A 90 8.56 11.31 6.40
CA LEU A 90 9.83 10.66 6.73
C LEU A 90 10.19 10.88 8.21
N ASP A 91 10.06 12.10 8.72
CA ASP A 91 10.31 12.37 10.15
C ASP A 91 9.32 11.63 11.05
N ALA A 92 8.03 11.60 10.70
CA ALA A 92 7.01 10.84 11.42
C ALA A 92 7.33 9.34 11.48
N ALA A 93 7.73 8.74 10.35
CA ALA A 93 8.16 7.34 10.31
C ALA A 93 9.40 7.11 11.21
N LYS A 94 10.39 8.00 11.16
CA LYS A 94 11.58 7.94 12.02
C LYS A 94 11.23 8.02 13.51
N ARG A 95 10.31 8.91 13.90
CA ARG A 95 9.82 9.03 15.28
C ARG A 95 9.10 7.77 15.75
N TRP A 96 8.30 7.13 14.89
CA TRP A 96 7.68 5.83 15.21
C TRP A 96 8.73 4.74 15.39
N MET A 97 9.72 4.65 14.49
CA MET A 97 10.82 3.69 14.62
C MET A 97 11.62 3.91 15.91
N GLN A 98 11.90 5.17 16.28
CA GLN A 98 12.56 5.51 17.54
C GLN A 98 11.72 5.10 18.75
N TRP A 99 10.43 5.43 18.76
CA TRP A 99 9.51 4.98 19.82
C TRP A 99 9.51 3.45 19.92
N TYR A 100 9.46 2.73 18.81
CA TYR A 100 9.53 1.27 18.80
C TYR A 100 10.85 0.77 19.42
N PHE A 101 11.99 1.37 19.08
CA PHE A 101 13.28 1.00 19.66
C PHE A 101 13.34 1.22 21.17
N ASP A 102 12.78 2.32 21.66
CA ASP A 102 12.76 2.66 23.09
C ASP A 102 11.83 1.75 23.92
N HIS A 103 10.92 1.03 23.26
CA HIS A 103 9.93 0.15 23.89
C HIS A 103 10.19 -1.35 23.66
N LEU A 104 11.32 -1.71 23.03
CA LEU A 104 11.72 -3.10 22.84
C LEU A 104 11.86 -3.83 24.18
N ASN A 105 11.28 -5.02 24.26
CA ASN A 105 11.46 -5.91 25.40
C ASN A 105 12.89 -6.49 25.41
N ALA A 106 13.49 -6.66 26.59
CA ALA A 106 14.86 -7.17 26.71
C ALA A 106 15.11 -7.97 28.01
N PRO A 107 14.74 -9.26 28.10
CA PRO A 107 13.77 -9.96 27.24
C PRO A 107 12.33 -9.69 27.67
N ASP A 108 11.37 -10.25 26.95
CA ASP A 108 9.95 -10.26 27.34
C ASP A 108 9.62 -11.32 28.41
N ASN A 109 8.35 -11.42 28.80
CA ASN A 109 7.87 -12.35 29.81
C ASN A 109 7.85 -13.82 29.36
N LEU A 110 8.14 -14.08 28.08
CA LEU A 110 8.32 -15.42 27.50
C LEU A 110 9.81 -15.72 27.23
N GLY A 111 10.72 -14.81 27.57
CA GLY A 111 12.16 -14.96 27.42
C GLY A 111 12.69 -14.65 26.02
N VAL A 112 11.91 -13.98 25.16
CA VAL A 112 12.32 -13.58 23.82
C VAL A 112 12.82 -12.13 23.84
N ASP A 113 14.00 -11.89 23.27
CA ASP A 113 14.57 -10.55 23.13
C ASP A 113 13.94 -9.77 21.97
N ALA A 114 13.86 -8.44 22.11
CA ALA A 114 13.42 -7.50 21.09
C ALA A 114 12.02 -7.75 20.49
N THR A 115 11.12 -8.35 21.27
CA THR A 115 9.68 -8.32 20.96
C THR A 115 9.08 -6.96 21.34
N MET A 116 7.86 -6.69 20.86
CA MET A 116 7.12 -5.49 21.16
C MET A 116 5.75 -5.85 21.74
N TYR A 117 5.42 -5.33 22.91
CA TYR A 117 4.08 -5.45 23.47
C TYR A 117 3.10 -4.48 22.81
N VAL A 118 1.81 -4.77 22.93
CA VAL A 118 0.74 -3.79 22.72
C VAL A 118 0.76 -2.78 23.86
N TYR A 119 0.57 -1.51 23.54
CA TYR A 119 0.49 -0.42 24.51
C TYR A 119 -0.89 0.24 24.52
N TYR A 120 -1.31 0.68 25.70
CA TYR A 120 -2.41 1.62 25.89
C TYR A 120 -1.86 2.97 26.35
N ILE A 121 -2.41 4.06 25.82
CA ILE A 121 -1.98 5.41 26.16
C ILE A 121 -3.17 6.18 26.72
N ASP A 122 -3.07 6.66 27.96
CA ASP A 122 -4.12 7.45 28.60
C ASP A 122 -4.33 8.77 27.84
N ARG A 123 -5.56 9.01 27.40
CA ARG A 123 -5.94 10.19 26.62
C ARG A 123 -5.79 11.49 27.40
N ALA A 124 -5.90 11.44 28.72
CA ALA A 124 -5.86 12.62 29.56
C ALA A 124 -4.42 13.04 29.89
N THR A 125 -3.51 12.08 30.05
CA THR A 125 -2.16 12.32 30.59
C THR A 125 -1.04 12.03 29.59
N GLY A 126 -1.31 11.22 28.56
CA GLY A 126 -0.29 10.68 27.66
C GLY A 126 0.55 9.57 28.29
N GLU A 127 0.21 9.10 29.50
CA GLU A 127 0.93 7.99 30.15
C GLU A 127 0.73 6.69 29.38
N GLU A 128 1.82 5.98 29.12
CA GLU A 128 1.87 4.78 28.30
C GLU A 128 1.97 3.52 29.18
N TYR A 129 1.13 2.51 28.89
CA TYR A 129 1.06 1.26 29.64
C TYR A 129 1.24 0.08 28.70
N SER A 130 2.28 -0.71 28.94
CA SER A 130 2.41 -2.01 28.30
C SER A 130 1.34 -2.96 28.80
N THR A 131 0.73 -3.70 27.88
CA THR A 131 -0.20 -4.80 28.21
C THR A 131 0.51 -6.08 28.65
N ALA A 132 1.85 -6.10 28.62
CA ALA A 132 2.69 -7.30 28.79
C ALA A 132 2.24 -8.48 27.89
N ASN A 133 1.64 -8.15 26.74
CA ASN A 133 1.13 -9.10 25.77
C ASN A 133 1.23 -8.51 24.36
N TYR A 134 1.21 -9.39 23.36
CA TYR A 134 1.18 -9.07 21.94
C TYR A 134 0.37 -10.14 21.22
N ASP A 135 -0.21 -9.81 20.07
CA ASP A 135 -0.95 -10.79 19.28
C ASP A 135 0.00 -11.85 18.72
N SER A 136 1.03 -11.40 18.01
CA SER A 136 2.10 -12.19 17.44
C SER A 136 3.46 -11.46 17.60
N SER A 137 4.49 -12.20 18.01
CA SER A 137 5.86 -11.69 18.09
C SER A 137 6.55 -11.72 16.73
N ASP A 138 6.24 -12.71 15.90
CA ASP A 138 6.89 -12.92 14.60
C ASP A 138 6.43 -11.89 13.56
N SER A 139 5.13 -11.69 13.39
CA SER A 139 4.57 -10.67 12.48
C SER A 139 4.92 -9.24 12.90
N SER A 140 4.89 -8.93 14.21
CA SER A 140 5.25 -7.59 14.70
C SER A 140 6.71 -7.25 14.35
N ALA A 141 7.63 -8.20 14.53
CA ALA A 141 9.02 -8.05 14.13
C ALA A 141 9.18 -7.97 12.60
N ALA A 142 8.51 -8.85 11.85
CA ALA A 142 8.60 -8.91 10.41
C ALA A 142 8.12 -7.63 9.73
N THR A 143 6.95 -7.11 10.13
CA THR A 143 6.40 -5.86 9.59
C THR A 143 7.25 -4.64 9.96
N PHE A 144 7.97 -4.66 11.09
CA PHE A 144 8.92 -3.59 11.42
C PHE A 144 10.12 -3.58 10.47
N LEU A 145 10.62 -4.75 10.08
CA LEU A 145 11.69 -4.86 9.08
C LEU A 145 11.23 -4.39 7.70
N MET A 146 9.99 -4.70 7.33
CA MET A 146 9.35 -4.17 6.11
C MET A 146 9.30 -2.64 6.14
N LEU A 147 8.93 -2.04 7.28
CA LEU A 147 8.96 -0.59 7.47
C LEU A 147 10.39 -0.04 7.33
N ALA A 148 11.38 -0.63 7.98
CA ALA A 148 12.76 -0.15 7.90
C ALA A 148 13.30 -0.16 6.45
N ARG A 149 12.96 -1.19 5.67
CA ARG A 149 13.24 -1.22 4.23
C ARG A 149 12.49 -0.12 3.48
N LYS A 150 11.17 0.01 3.67
CA LYS A 150 10.36 1.05 3.03
C LYS A 150 10.89 2.45 3.32
N TYR A 151 11.29 2.71 4.56
CA TYR A 151 11.89 3.98 4.97
C TYR A 151 13.18 4.28 4.20
N ALA A 152 14.06 3.29 4.01
CA ALA A 152 15.26 3.45 3.19
C ALA A 152 14.92 3.72 1.71
N GLU A 153 14.02 2.94 1.12
CA GLU A 153 13.58 3.08 -0.28
C GLU A 153 12.90 4.44 -0.54
N ALA A 154 12.20 4.97 0.46
CA ALA A 154 11.54 6.26 0.43
C ALA A 154 12.49 7.47 0.57
N GLY A 155 13.80 7.24 0.75
CA GLY A 155 14.78 8.32 0.94
C GLY A 155 14.96 8.77 2.39
N GLY A 156 14.55 7.94 3.35
CA GLY A 156 14.76 8.19 4.77
C GLY A 156 16.22 8.25 5.19
N ASP A 157 16.45 8.75 6.41
CA ASP A 157 17.77 8.89 7.02
C ASP A 157 18.51 7.56 7.13
N ARG A 158 19.40 7.30 6.17
CA ARG A 158 20.23 6.09 6.12
C ARG A 158 21.21 6.01 7.29
N THR A 159 21.67 7.14 7.83
CA THR A 159 22.56 7.16 9.00
C THR A 159 21.83 6.67 10.25
N PHE A 160 20.57 7.06 10.44
CA PHE A 160 19.72 6.54 11.51
C PHE A 160 19.59 5.01 11.46
N LEU A 161 19.38 4.43 10.27
CA LEU A 161 19.31 2.97 10.11
C LEU A 161 20.65 2.30 10.45
N VAL A 162 21.77 2.85 9.96
CA VAL A 162 23.11 2.32 10.22
C VAL A 162 23.44 2.36 11.72
N GLN A 163 23.09 3.44 12.42
CA GLN A 163 23.30 3.58 13.86
C GLN A 163 22.46 2.60 14.68
N ASN A 164 21.28 2.23 14.18
CA ASN A 164 20.36 1.29 14.85
C ASN A 164 20.42 -0.14 14.29
N ARG A 165 21.44 -0.47 13.47
CA ARG A 165 21.60 -1.80 12.85
C ARG A 165 21.46 -2.94 13.85
N THR A 166 22.11 -2.85 15.01
CA THR A 166 22.05 -3.90 16.04
C THR A 166 20.63 -4.11 16.57
N LEU A 167 19.81 -3.06 16.68
CA LEU A 167 18.42 -3.19 17.10
C LEU A 167 17.57 -3.87 16.02
N LEU A 168 17.77 -3.50 14.75
CA LEU A 168 17.10 -4.15 13.61
C LEU A 168 17.43 -5.64 13.53
N GLU A 169 18.69 -6.02 13.75
CA GLU A 169 19.11 -7.43 13.80
C GLU A 169 18.51 -8.18 14.99
N ARG A 170 18.38 -7.54 16.17
CA ARG A 170 17.69 -8.12 17.33
C ARG A 170 16.21 -8.36 17.04
N ILE A 171 15.55 -7.42 16.36
CA ILE A 171 14.15 -7.56 15.92
C ILE A 171 14.01 -8.73 14.93
N ALA A 172 14.92 -8.88 13.95
CA ALA A 172 14.94 -10.07 13.10
C ALA A 172 15.12 -11.36 13.91
N GLY A 173 15.96 -11.31 14.97
CA GLY A 173 16.09 -12.38 15.95
C GLY A 173 14.78 -12.74 16.67
N ALA A 174 13.93 -11.76 16.98
CA ALA A 174 12.63 -11.99 17.61
C ALA A 174 11.68 -12.81 16.71
N ALA A 175 11.66 -12.54 15.40
CA ALA A 175 10.92 -13.36 14.43
C ALA A 175 11.50 -14.78 14.31
N LEU A 176 12.83 -14.90 14.28
CA LEU A 176 13.51 -16.20 14.16
C LEU A 176 13.42 -17.05 15.43
N ALA A 177 13.18 -16.44 16.60
CA ALA A 177 13.04 -17.15 17.87
C ALA A 177 11.85 -18.14 17.87
N THR A 178 10.84 -17.91 17.02
CA THR A 178 9.68 -18.79 16.88
C THR A 178 9.76 -19.71 15.67
N GLN A 179 10.81 -19.61 14.83
CA GLN A 179 11.00 -20.46 13.66
C GLN A 179 11.23 -21.92 14.06
N GLN A 180 10.57 -22.84 13.37
CA GLN A 180 10.61 -24.28 13.63
C GLN A 180 11.36 -25.04 12.52
N PRO A 181 11.75 -26.31 12.74
CA PRO A 181 12.51 -27.09 11.76
C PRO A 181 11.81 -27.34 10.41
N ASP A 182 10.49 -27.17 10.33
CA ASP A 182 9.74 -27.21 9.07
C ASP A 182 9.71 -25.86 8.33
N GLY A 183 10.51 -24.89 8.77
CA GLY A 183 10.67 -23.57 8.18
C GLY A 183 9.69 -22.54 8.71
N LEU A 184 8.50 -22.96 9.15
CA LEU A 184 7.43 -22.07 9.62
C LEU A 184 7.66 -21.55 11.04
N THR A 185 7.15 -20.35 11.34
CA THR A 185 7.15 -19.73 12.66
C THR A 185 5.85 -20.01 13.43
N TRP A 186 5.97 -20.11 14.76
CA TRP A 186 4.83 -19.91 15.65
C TRP A 186 4.53 -18.41 15.79
N ALA A 187 3.24 -18.06 15.88
CA ALA A 187 2.79 -16.70 16.16
C ALA A 187 3.46 -16.11 17.42
N LYS A 188 3.57 -16.92 18.47
CA LYS A 188 4.33 -16.62 19.70
C LYS A 188 4.64 -17.84 20.54
N MET A 189 5.58 -17.71 21.47
CA MET A 189 6.12 -18.83 22.26
C MET A 189 5.08 -19.59 23.09
N ASN A 190 4.05 -18.90 23.61
CA ASN A 190 2.96 -19.51 24.39
C ASN A 190 1.69 -19.79 23.57
N TYR A 191 1.69 -19.47 22.27
CA TYR A 191 0.58 -19.74 21.34
C TYR A 191 1.14 -20.31 20.04
N LYS A 192 1.39 -21.62 20.06
CA LYS A 192 2.17 -22.36 19.07
C LYS A 192 1.38 -22.70 17.80
N ILE A 193 0.70 -21.71 17.23
CA ILE A 193 -0.01 -21.81 15.96
C ILE A 193 0.86 -21.21 14.86
N LYS A 194 0.91 -21.87 13.71
CA LYS A 194 1.61 -21.39 12.51
C LYS A 194 0.58 -20.86 11.54
N TYR A 195 0.28 -19.57 11.61
CA TYR A 195 -0.69 -18.95 10.70
C TYR A 195 -0.08 -18.75 9.32
N LEU A 196 -0.89 -18.96 8.28
CA LEU A 196 -0.50 -18.65 6.91
C LEU A 196 -0.15 -17.17 6.77
N MET A 197 -0.96 -16.29 7.36
CA MET A 197 -0.79 -14.84 7.31
C MET A 197 0.56 -14.44 7.92
N ASP A 198 0.79 -14.81 9.18
CA ASP A 198 2.02 -14.50 9.92
C ASP A 198 3.26 -15.00 9.19
N ASN A 199 3.23 -16.24 8.68
CA ASN A 199 4.39 -16.81 7.98
C ASN A 199 4.68 -16.12 6.64
N THR A 200 3.66 -15.59 5.94
CA THR A 200 3.90 -14.77 4.75
C THR A 200 4.49 -13.40 5.09
N GLU A 201 4.12 -12.83 6.24
CA GLU A 201 4.69 -11.58 6.74
C GLU A 201 6.14 -11.80 7.17
N VAL A 202 6.44 -12.89 7.89
CA VAL A 202 7.81 -13.29 8.25
C VAL A 202 8.67 -13.53 7.02
N HIS A 203 8.13 -14.18 5.98
CA HIS A 203 8.86 -14.35 4.73
C HIS A 203 9.28 -13.00 4.13
N GLU A 204 8.36 -12.03 4.05
CA GLU A 204 8.67 -10.70 3.51
C GLU A 204 9.59 -9.90 4.44
N GLY A 205 9.39 -9.97 5.75
CA GLY A 205 10.24 -9.31 6.75
C GLY A 205 11.68 -9.81 6.75
N LEU A 206 11.91 -11.12 6.55
CA LEU A 206 13.25 -11.68 6.38
C LEU A 206 13.89 -11.26 5.04
N GLY A 207 13.09 -11.15 3.98
CA GLY A 207 13.54 -10.53 2.73
C GLY A 207 13.95 -9.06 2.91
N ALA A 208 13.18 -8.31 3.70
CA ALA A 208 13.50 -6.93 4.05
C ALA A 208 14.80 -6.84 4.89
N ALA A 209 15.00 -7.75 5.85
CA ALA A 209 16.26 -7.84 6.59
C ALA A 209 17.45 -8.14 5.67
N ALA A 210 17.32 -9.11 4.75
CA ALA A 210 18.34 -9.42 3.77
C ALA A 210 18.68 -8.20 2.89
N TRP A 211 17.66 -7.48 2.44
CA TRP A 211 17.82 -6.25 1.65
C TRP A 211 18.53 -5.14 2.44
N LEU A 212 18.17 -4.93 3.71
CA LEU A 212 18.83 -3.93 4.56
C LEU A 212 20.31 -4.24 4.76
N GLU A 213 20.64 -5.51 5.01
CA GLU A 213 22.04 -5.95 5.14
C GLU A 213 22.84 -5.68 3.86
N GLU A 214 22.29 -6.01 2.69
CA GLU A 214 22.96 -5.81 1.40
C GLU A 214 23.09 -4.31 1.05
N TYR A 215 21.98 -3.58 1.01
CA TYR A 215 21.89 -2.27 0.38
C TYR A 215 22.04 -1.10 1.36
N VAL A 216 21.81 -1.30 2.66
CA VAL A 216 21.98 -0.27 3.68
C VAL A 216 23.27 -0.47 4.47
N PHE A 217 23.57 -1.70 4.87
CA PHE A 217 24.70 -1.99 5.76
C PHE A 217 25.96 -2.51 5.04
N GLY A 218 25.82 -2.97 3.79
CA GLY A 218 26.94 -3.48 2.99
C GLY A 218 27.50 -4.81 3.49
N ASP A 219 26.66 -5.66 4.10
CA ASP A 219 27.03 -6.96 4.66
C ASP A 219 26.37 -8.12 3.89
N ALA A 220 27.04 -8.54 2.83
CA ALA A 220 26.57 -9.63 1.97
C ALA A 220 26.46 -10.98 2.71
N VAL A 221 27.22 -11.20 3.79
CA VAL A 221 27.18 -12.45 4.55
C VAL A 221 25.90 -12.51 5.38
N LYS A 222 25.54 -11.42 6.07
CA LYS A 222 24.26 -11.34 6.78
C LYS A 222 23.07 -11.27 5.83
N ALA A 223 23.21 -10.62 4.68
CA ALA A 223 22.19 -10.64 3.65
C ALA A 223 21.87 -12.07 3.21
N ALA A 224 22.91 -12.87 2.90
CA ALA A 224 22.75 -14.28 2.54
C ALA A 224 22.15 -15.13 3.68
N TYR A 225 22.47 -14.83 4.94
CA TYR A 225 21.87 -15.50 6.10
C TYR A 225 20.35 -15.29 6.17
N TYR A 226 19.89 -14.03 6.12
CA TYR A 226 18.45 -13.75 6.17
C TYR A 226 17.73 -14.21 4.91
N ALA A 227 18.35 -14.14 3.73
CA ALA A 227 17.80 -14.72 2.51
C ALA A 227 17.64 -16.26 2.62
N GLY A 228 18.59 -16.94 3.27
CA GLY A 228 18.45 -18.36 3.60
C GLY A 228 17.28 -18.63 4.54
N LYS A 229 17.09 -17.80 5.57
CA LYS A 229 15.94 -17.90 6.48
C LYS A 229 14.61 -17.63 5.79
N GLN A 230 14.55 -16.64 4.91
CA GLN A 230 13.39 -16.40 4.07
C GLN A 230 13.05 -17.64 3.21
N ALA A 231 14.06 -18.25 2.58
CA ALA A 231 13.87 -19.45 1.76
C ALA A 231 13.37 -20.65 2.58
N GLU A 232 13.84 -20.84 3.82
CA GLU A 232 13.32 -21.86 4.74
C GLU A 232 11.82 -21.63 5.04
N VAL A 233 11.41 -20.39 5.35
CA VAL A 233 9.99 -20.04 5.58
C VAL A 233 9.17 -20.28 4.31
N GLY A 234 9.69 -19.91 3.14
CA GLY A 234 9.04 -20.16 1.83
C GLY A 234 8.82 -21.65 1.57
N ALA A 235 9.81 -22.50 1.87
CA ALA A 235 9.65 -23.95 1.79
C ALA A 235 8.60 -24.47 2.79
N GLY A 236 8.55 -23.89 4.00
CA GLY A 236 7.52 -24.17 5.00
C GLY A 236 6.11 -23.82 4.52
N LEU A 237 5.94 -22.66 3.87
CA LEU A 237 4.65 -22.20 3.31
C LEU A 237 4.11 -23.16 2.25
N GLU A 238 4.96 -23.78 1.42
CA GLU A 238 4.53 -24.80 0.46
C GLU A 238 3.94 -26.05 1.15
N THR A 239 4.31 -26.35 2.40
CA THR A 239 3.70 -27.45 3.16
C THR A 239 2.26 -27.16 3.60
N LEU A 240 1.85 -25.89 3.59
CA LEU A 240 0.47 -25.47 3.84
C LEU A 240 -0.40 -25.59 2.59
N TRP A 241 0.18 -25.71 1.39
CA TRP A 241 -0.56 -25.84 0.14
C TRP A 241 -1.30 -27.19 0.07
N MET A 242 -2.61 -27.14 -0.15
CA MET A 242 -3.46 -28.32 -0.31
C MET A 242 -3.83 -28.49 -1.78
N SER A 243 -2.94 -29.13 -2.56
CA SER A 243 -3.06 -29.23 -4.03
C SER A 243 -4.37 -29.81 -4.52
N ALA A 244 -4.98 -30.75 -3.78
CA ALA A 244 -6.28 -31.33 -4.14
C ALA A 244 -7.47 -30.38 -3.93
N GLN A 245 -7.30 -29.32 -3.14
CA GLN A 245 -8.33 -28.32 -2.84
C GLN A 245 -8.01 -26.93 -3.43
N ASP A 246 -6.87 -26.79 -4.12
CA ASP A 246 -6.36 -25.56 -4.74
C ASP A 246 -6.37 -24.35 -3.77
N LYS A 247 -5.94 -24.59 -2.52
CA LYS A 247 -5.84 -23.54 -1.50
C LYS A 247 -4.85 -23.90 -0.38
N TYR A 248 -4.44 -22.92 0.40
CA TYR A 248 -3.60 -23.10 1.57
C TYR A 248 -4.43 -23.47 2.81
N LYS A 249 -3.82 -24.20 3.74
CA LYS A 249 -4.27 -24.25 5.14
C LYS A 249 -4.12 -22.86 5.75
N HIS A 250 -5.17 -22.31 6.33
CA HIS A 250 -5.10 -20.99 6.96
C HIS A 250 -4.27 -20.98 8.27
N TYR A 251 -4.07 -22.15 8.91
CA TYR A 251 -3.06 -22.36 9.95
C TYR A 251 -2.61 -23.83 10.02
N TYR A 252 -1.51 -24.06 10.74
CA TYR A 252 -1.08 -25.37 11.21
C TYR A 252 -0.94 -25.37 12.73
N TYR A 253 -1.55 -26.35 13.40
CA TYR A 253 -1.37 -26.64 14.83
C TYR A 253 -0.74 -28.03 14.99
N THR A 254 -0.40 -28.44 16.22
CA THR A 254 0.23 -29.75 16.52
C THR A 254 -0.49 -30.97 15.92
N ASN A 255 -1.74 -30.81 15.48
CA ASN A 255 -2.45 -31.68 14.54
C ASN A 255 -2.83 -30.84 13.29
N PRO A 256 -2.56 -31.29 12.04
CA PRO A 256 -2.83 -30.48 10.86
C PRO A 256 -4.30 -30.06 10.80
N SER A 257 -4.55 -28.74 10.78
CA SER A 257 -5.85 -28.22 10.35
C SER A 257 -6.07 -28.68 8.92
N THR A 258 -7.14 -29.44 8.68
CA THR A 258 -7.54 -29.90 7.34
C THR A 258 -8.72 -29.10 6.80
N THR A 259 -9.27 -28.17 7.60
CA THR A 259 -10.56 -27.53 7.32
C THR A 259 -10.36 -26.05 7.06
N THR A 260 -9.88 -25.69 5.88
CA THR A 260 -10.00 -24.30 5.38
C THR A 260 -11.25 -24.22 4.52
N SER A 261 -12.12 -23.25 4.78
CA SER A 261 -13.40 -23.09 4.09
C SER A 261 -13.51 -21.74 3.37
N TRP A 262 -13.85 -21.77 2.07
CA TRP A 262 -14.15 -20.56 1.31
C TRP A 262 -15.46 -19.88 1.75
N SER A 263 -16.35 -20.60 2.42
CA SER A 263 -17.60 -20.03 2.98
C SER A 263 -17.40 -19.32 4.31
N LYS A 264 -16.18 -19.29 4.85
CA LYS A 264 -15.83 -18.52 6.05
C LYS A 264 -14.89 -17.39 5.66
N PHE A 265 -15.32 -16.16 5.88
CA PHE A 265 -14.59 -14.98 5.41
C PHE A 265 -13.22 -14.89 6.09
N TYR A 266 -13.23 -14.69 7.41
CA TYR A 266 -12.03 -14.63 8.24
C TYR A 266 -11.96 -15.81 9.22
N PRO A 267 -10.78 -16.40 9.47
CA PRO A 267 -9.49 -16.18 8.79
C PRO A 267 -9.31 -16.98 7.50
N ASP A 268 -10.23 -17.88 7.17
CA ASP A 268 -10.03 -18.91 6.15
C ASP A 268 -9.83 -18.34 4.73
N SER A 269 -10.81 -17.58 4.22
CA SER A 269 -10.81 -17.06 2.85
C SER A 269 -9.86 -15.88 2.70
N THR A 270 -9.93 -14.92 3.63
CA THR A 270 -9.05 -13.74 3.60
C THR A 270 -7.59 -14.14 3.71
N GLY A 271 -7.25 -15.14 4.54
CA GLY A 271 -5.87 -15.62 4.69
C GLY A 271 -5.26 -16.13 3.38
N GLN A 272 -6.07 -16.56 2.40
CA GLN A 272 -5.58 -16.98 1.09
C GLN A 272 -5.02 -15.82 0.26
N MET A 273 -5.35 -14.57 0.62
CA MET A 273 -4.86 -13.36 -0.06
C MET A 273 -3.46 -12.94 0.43
N TRP A 274 -3.05 -13.38 1.62
CA TRP A 274 -1.77 -12.98 2.23
C TRP A 274 -0.52 -13.40 1.44
N PRO A 275 -0.46 -14.61 0.83
CA PRO A 275 0.63 -14.97 -0.06
C PRO A 275 0.81 -14.00 -1.24
N ILE A 276 -0.29 -13.46 -1.79
CA ILE A 276 -0.25 -12.44 -2.85
C ILE A 276 0.16 -11.09 -2.26
N LEU A 277 -0.44 -10.72 -1.12
CA LEU A 277 -0.20 -9.46 -0.41
C LEU A 277 1.29 -9.26 -0.11
N ASN A 278 1.93 -10.28 0.49
CA ASN A 278 3.33 -10.25 0.92
C ASN A 278 4.31 -10.79 -0.12
N GLY A 279 3.89 -11.00 -1.37
CA GLY A 279 4.80 -11.35 -2.47
C GLY A 279 5.41 -12.77 -2.40
N VAL A 280 4.84 -13.66 -1.60
CA VAL A 280 5.22 -15.09 -1.59
C VAL A 280 4.85 -15.77 -2.90
N ILE A 281 3.73 -15.35 -3.52
CA ILE A 281 3.35 -15.76 -4.87
C ILE A 281 3.21 -14.54 -5.77
N ASP A 282 3.76 -14.66 -6.97
CA ASP A 282 3.62 -13.64 -8.02
C ASP A 282 2.15 -13.52 -8.45
N PRO A 283 1.56 -12.31 -8.51
CA PRO A 283 0.20 -12.10 -9.02
C PRO A 283 -0.06 -12.67 -10.43
N ALA A 284 0.98 -12.77 -11.27
CA ALA A 284 0.90 -13.37 -12.59
C ALA A 284 0.93 -14.91 -12.59
N ALA A 285 1.13 -15.55 -11.43
CA ALA A 285 1.11 -17.01 -11.31
C ALA A 285 -0.32 -17.55 -11.38
N ASN A 286 -0.49 -18.74 -11.98
CA ASN A 286 -1.79 -19.42 -12.03
C ASN A 286 -2.38 -19.64 -10.63
N ARG A 287 -1.53 -19.95 -9.64
CA ARG A 287 -1.95 -20.14 -8.26
C ARG A 287 -2.57 -18.87 -7.65
N ALA A 288 -1.97 -17.70 -7.91
CA ALA A 288 -2.49 -16.43 -7.42
C ALA A 288 -3.85 -16.12 -8.04
N ARG A 289 -3.99 -16.28 -9.37
CA ARG A 289 -5.28 -16.14 -10.08
C ARG A 289 -6.34 -17.09 -9.53
N SER A 290 -6.05 -18.38 -9.41
CA SER A 290 -6.99 -19.37 -8.84
C SER A 290 -7.50 -18.97 -7.46
N LEU A 291 -6.60 -18.56 -6.54
CA LEU A 291 -6.97 -18.15 -5.19
C LEU A 291 -7.83 -16.89 -5.20
N TYR A 292 -7.46 -15.89 -5.99
CA TYR A 292 -8.19 -14.63 -6.11
C TYR A 292 -9.58 -14.83 -6.73
N ASP A 293 -9.68 -15.62 -7.79
CA ASP A 293 -10.96 -15.96 -8.44
C ASP A 293 -11.87 -16.73 -7.48
N ALA A 294 -11.33 -17.69 -6.74
CA ALA A 294 -12.08 -18.44 -5.73
C ALA A 294 -12.56 -17.54 -4.59
N PHE A 295 -11.72 -16.62 -4.10
CA PHE A 295 -12.12 -15.64 -3.09
C PHE A 295 -13.30 -14.79 -3.57
N ASN A 296 -13.20 -14.23 -4.78
CA ASN A 296 -14.23 -13.37 -5.36
C ASN A 296 -15.52 -14.12 -5.73
N LEU A 297 -15.43 -15.43 -6.03
CA LEU A 297 -16.61 -16.27 -6.24
C LEU A 297 -17.45 -16.44 -4.96
N TYR A 298 -16.79 -16.58 -3.81
CA TYR A 298 -17.47 -16.77 -2.53
C TYR A 298 -17.86 -15.46 -1.85
N TRP A 299 -17.14 -14.38 -2.12
CA TRP A 299 -17.34 -13.07 -1.49
C TRP A 299 -17.51 -11.94 -2.52
N PRO A 300 -18.44 -12.03 -3.48
CA PRO A 300 -18.50 -11.11 -4.63
C PRO A 300 -18.82 -9.64 -4.31
N GLU A 301 -19.16 -9.33 -3.06
CA GLU A 301 -19.58 -8.00 -2.59
C GLU A 301 -18.64 -7.40 -1.52
N TRP A 302 -17.44 -7.97 -1.30
CA TRP A 302 -16.52 -7.45 -0.29
C TRP A 302 -16.12 -5.99 -0.56
N GLN A 303 -16.06 -5.60 -1.84
CA GLN A 303 -15.73 -4.25 -2.30
C GLN A 303 -16.76 -3.21 -1.87
N THR A 304 -18.03 -3.61 -1.68
CA THR A 304 -19.08 -2.73 -1.14
C THR A 304 -19.16 -2.78 0.39
N LEU A 305 -18.11 -3.30 1.02
CA LEU A 305 -17.98 -3.51 2.47
C LEU A 305 -18.96 -4.56 3.03
N ASN A 306 -19.55 -5.40 2.16
CA ASN A 306 -20.36 -6.53 2.57
C ASN A 306 -19.47 -7.78 2.79
N ASN A 307 -18.91 -7.89 3.99
CA ASN A 307 -17.87 -8.89 4.29
C ASN A 307 -18.08 -9.70 5.58
N THR A 308 -19.30 -9.71 6.15
CA THR A 308 -19.67 -10.36 7.43
C THR A 308 -18.94 -9.88 8.69
N THR A 309 -17.95 -9.00 8.56
CA THR A 309 -17.22 -8.41 9.69
C THR A 309 -17.64 -6.96 9.90
N GLN A 310 -17.24 -6.37 11.03
CA GLN A 310 -17.46 -4.93 11.26
C GLN A 310 -16.42 -4.05 10.56
N PHE A 311 -15.30 -4.61 10.10
CA PHE A 311 -14.14 -3.87 9.59
C PHE A 311 -14.12 -3.80 8.05
N PRO A 312 -13.42 -2.81 7.47
CA PRO A 312 -13.47 -2.57 6.02
C PRO A 312 -12.51 -3.43 5.17
N TRP A 313 -11.48 -4.05 5.75
CA TRP A 313 -10.57 -4.97 5.03
C TRP A 313 -9.85 -4.38 3.80
N ALA A 314 -9.25 -3.19 3.95
CA ALA A 314 -8.56 -2.48 2.87
C ALA A 314 -7.37 -3.25 2.26
N ASN A 315 -6.81 -4.21 3.02
CA ASN A 315 -5.81 -5.14 2.53
C ASN A 315 -6.30 -5.98 1.32
N LEU A 316 -7.62 -6.21 1.18
CA LEU A 316 -8.19 -6.86 0.00
C LEU A 316 -8.14 -5.97 -1.24
N ALA A 317 -8.36 -4.66 -1.08
CA ALA A 317 -8.20 -3.70 -2.17
C ALA A 317 -6.74 -3.61 -2.63
N TYR A 318 -5.79 -3.68 -1.69
CA TYR A 318 -4.38 -3.77 -2.04
C TYR A 318 -4.05 -5.03 -2.85
N VAL A 319 -4.61 -6.20 -2.48
CA VAL A 319 -4.45 -7.43 -3.27
C VAL A 319 -5.12 -7.31 -4.63
N ALA A 320 -6.33 -6.75 -4.71
CA ALA A 320 -7.02 -6.49 -5.98
C ALA A 320 -6.17 -5.61 -6.92
N ALA A 321 -5.54 -4.55 -6.38
CA ALA A 321 -4.62 -3.70 -7.14
C ALA A 321 -3.41 -4.47 -7.65
N LYS A 322 -2.79 -5.32 -6.81
CA LYS A 322 -1.68 -6.20 -7.25
C LYS A 322 -2.11 -7.21 -8.33
N MET A 323 -3.37 -7.64 -8.31
CA MET A 323 -3.97 -8.53 -9.32
C MET A 323 -4.39 -7.79 -10.60
N GLY A 324 -4.26 -6.46 -10.66
CA GLY A 324 -4.68 -5.63 -11.80
C GLY A 324 -6.19 -5.43 -11.92
N ASP A 325 -6.94 -5.69 -10.83
CA ASP A 325 -8.40 -5.61 -10.80
C ASP A 325 -8.87 -4.21 -10.42
N ARG A 326 -8.68 -3.28 -11.37
CA ARG A 326 -9.04 -1.86 -11.18
C ARG A 326 -10.52 -1.67 -10.83
N GLU A 327 -11.42 -2.42 -11.46
CA GLU A 327 -12.87 -2.28 -11.23
C GLU A 327 -13.24 -2.52 -9.76
N ARG A 328 -12.69 -3.58 -9.14
CA ARG A 328 -12.92 -3.83 -7.70
C ARG A 328 -12.24 -2.80 -6.81
N VAL A 329 -11.08 -2.28 -7.20
CA VAL A 329 -10.41 -1.21 -6.46
C VAL A 329 -11.23 0.09 -6.52
N ASP A 330 -11.69 0.52 -7.69
CA ASP A 330 -12.57 1.69 -7.88
C ASP A 330 -13.80 1.57 -6.97
N ALA A 331 -14.53 0.44 -7.04
CA ALA A 331 -15.72 0.19 -6.23
C ALA A 331 -15.44 0.18 -4.71
N TYR A 332 -14.28 -0.34 -4.30
CA TYR A 332 -13.85 -0.32 -2.90
C TYR A 332 -13.57 1.10 -2.44
N ILE A 333 -12.78 1.87 -3.21
CA ILE A 333 -12.42 3.26 -2.89
C ILE A 333 -13.69 4.10 -2.73
N GLU A 334 -14.65 3.98 -3.63
CA GLU A 334 -15.93 4.70 -3.50
C GLU A 334 -16.69 4.33 -2.21
N SER A 335 -16.73 3.03 -1.89
CA SER A 335 -17.41 2.55 -0.69
C SER A 335 -16.76 3.06 0.59
N VAL A 336 -15.42 3.09 0.65
CA VAL A 336 -14.71 3.62 1.82
C VAL A 336 -14.74 5.14 1.87
N LYS A 337 -14.74 5.86 0.74
CA LYS A 337 -14.96 7.31 0.72
C LYS A 337 -16.29 7.68 1.35
N ALA A 338 -17.37 7.08 0.85
CA ALA A 338 -18.72 7.35 1.31
C ALA A 338 -18.95 6.97 2.79
N LYS A 339 -18.28 5.92 3.29
CA LYS A 339 -18.46 5.44 4.66
C LYS A 339 -17.48 6.03 5.67
N TYR A 340 -16.23 6.29 5.26
CA TYR A 340 -15.13 6.61 6.17
C TYR A 340 -14.37 7.89 5.80
N LEU A 341 -13.71 7.95 4.64
CA LEU A 341 -12.73 9.00 4.36
C LEU A 341 -13.39 10.38 4.33
N ASP A 342 -14.51 10.52 3.62
CA ASP A 342 -15.26 11.79 3.53
C ASP A 342 -15.96 12.17 4.86
N LYS A 343 -15.87 11.31 5.88
CA LYS A 343 -16.49 11.48 7.20
C LYS A 343 -15.47 11.59 8.33
N GLY A 344 -14.19 11.77 8.00
CA GLY A 344 -13.11 11.89 8.98
C GLY A 344 -12.82 10.58 9.73
N HIS A 345 -12.85 9.46 9.00
CA HIS A 345 -12.39 8.13 9.44
C HIS A 345 -13.01 7.67 10.77
N PRO A 346 -14.35 7.67 10.91
CA PRO A 346 -15.01 7.18 12.11
C PRO A 346 -14.67 5.71 12.38
N TRP A 347 -14.78 5.30 13.64
CA TRP A 347 -14.72 3.89 14.00
C TRP A 347 -15.73 3.09 13.16
N THR A 348 -15.38 1.96 12.55
CA THR A 348 -14.24 1.06 12.77
C THR A 348 -13.02 1.27 11.82
N TRP A 349 -12.62 2.50 11.51
CA TRP A 349 -11.42 2.75 10.70
C TRP A 349 -10.14 2.86 11.54
N TYR A 350 -9.08 2.16 11.13
CA TYR A 350 -7.76 2.17 11.79
C TYR A 350 -6.66 2.60 10.81
N ASN A 351 -5.53 3.06 11.34
CA ASN A 351 -4.33 3.50 10.62
C ASN A 351 -3.87 2.52 9.52
N ASN A 352 -3.90 1.22 9.78
CA ASN A 352 -3.53 0.22 8.79
C ASN A 352 -4.51 0.14 7.60
N GLN A 353 -5.79 0.49 7.78
CA GLN A 353 -6.77 0.54 6.70
C GLN A 353 -6.43 1.67 5.72
N SER A 354 -6.03 2.84 6.25
CA SER A 354 -5.50 3.94 5.44
C SER A 354 -4.25 3.52 4.69
N ALA A 355 -3.32 2.80 5.33
CA ALA A 355 -2.13 2.34 4.65
C ALA A 355 -2.43 1.42 3.47
N TYR A 356 -3.27 0.39 3.64
CA TYR A 356 -3.62 -0.48 2.51
C TYR A 356 -4.42 0.25 1.43
N THR A 357 -5.23 1.24 1.80
CA THR A 357 -5.96 2.09 0.85
C THR A 357 -4.99 2.93 0.02
N ALA A 358 -4.02 3.59 0.66
CA ALA A 358 -2.97 4.36 -0.01
C ALA A 358 -2.11 3.47 -0.92
N MET A 359 -1.69 2.30 -0.44
CA MET A 359 -0.90 1.36 -1.24
C MET A 359 -1.67 0.83 -2.46
N ALA A 360 -2.97 0.54 -2.32
CA ALA A 360 -3.82 0.14 -3.44
C ALA A 360 -3.95 1.27 -4.47
N ALA A 361 -4.25 2.48 -4.00
CA ALA A 361 -4.38 3.67 -4.84
C ALA A 361 -3.08 3.96 -5.61
N ARG A 362 -1.93 3.89 -4.92
CA ARG A 362 -0.62 4.09 -5.54
C ARG A 362 -0.34 3.09 -6.66
N ILE A 363 -0.68 1.80 -6.48
CA ILE A 363 -0.52 0.79 -7.54
C ILE A 363 -1.37 1.14 -8.76
N ILE A 364 -2.67 1.41 -8.58
CA ILE A 364 -3.54 1.69 -9.73
C ILE A 364 -3.11 2.97 -10.43
N ARG A 365 -2.78 4.02 -9.68
CA ARG A 365 -2.22 5.26 -10.21
C ARG A 365 -0.97 5.00 -11.06
N ASP A 366 0.03 4.32 -10.50
CA ASP A 366 1.30 4.06 -11.19
C ASP A 366 1.10 3.21 -12.46
N GLN A 367 0.13 2.29 -12.47
CA GLN A 367 -0.19 1.46 -13.63
C GLN A 367 -0.96 2.21 -14.73
N THR A 368 -1.69 3.26 -14.38
CA THR A 368 -2.62 3.94 -15.30
C THR A 368 -2.16 5.34 -15.71
N ASN A 369 -1.24 5.95 -14.95
CA ASN A 369 -0.64 7.24 -15.28
C ASN A 369 0.35 7.09 -16.45
N LEU A 370 -0.05 7.58 -17.62
CA LEU A 370 0.73 7.53 -18.85
C LEU A 370 1.96 8.46 -18.82
N ALA A 371 1.98 9.45 -17.93
CA ALA A 371 3.12 10.32 -17.72
C ALA A 371 4.15 9.73 -16.75
N ARG A 372 3.82 8.64 -16.04
CA ARG A 372 4.72 8.01 -15.08
C ARG A 372 6.06 7.68 -15.74
N GLN A 373 7.15 8.16 -15.16
CA GLN A 373 8.52 7.95 -15.66
C GLN A 373 8.80 8.57 -17.05
N ALA A 374 7.91 9.41 -17.59
CA ALA A 374 8.17 10.15 -18.81
C ALA A 374 9.38 11.07 -18.64
N THR A 375 10.17 11.22 -19.71
CA THR A 375 11.31 12.13 -19.70
C THR A 375 10.81 13.57 -19.78
N VAL A 376 11.33 14.44 -18.92
CA VAL A 376 10.88 15.82 -18.82
C VAL A 376 11.98 16.78 -19.22
N THR A 377 11.66 17.72 -20.10
CA THR A 377 12.49 18.89 -20.40
C THR A 377 11.73 20.15 -20.03
N ALA A 378 12.41 21.16 -19.50
CA ALA A 378 11.74 22.37 -19.04
C ALA A 378 12.63 23.60 -19.22
N SER A 379 12.04 24.79 -19.08
CA SER A 379 12.77 26.07 -19.11
C SER A 379 13.80 26.19 -17.99
N VAL A 380 13.60 25.49 -16.88
CA VAL A 380 14.57 25.27 -15.79
C VAL A 380 14.82 23.77 -15.66
N TYR A 381 16.07 23.31 -15.64
CA TYR A 381 16.37 21.86 -15.63
C TYR A 381 16.28 21.20 -14.26
N ALA A 382 16.40 21.96 -13.16
CA ALA A 382 16.40 21.37 -11.82
C ALA A 382 15.01 20.84 -11.45
N GLY A 383 14.94 19.65 -10.84
CA GLY A 383 13.70 19.08 -10.29
C GLY A 383 12.75 18.44 -11.30
N THR A 384 13.12 18.35 -12.59
CA THR A 384 12.25 17.79 -13.64
C THR A 384 11.89 16.32 -13.43
N ASP A 385 12.80 15.53 -12.84
CA ASP A 385 12.58 14.10 -12.60
C ASP A 385 11.47 13.84 -11.57
N ALA A 386 11.22 14.79 -10.66
CA ALA A 386 10.18 14.67 -9.63
C ALA A 386 8.76 14.79 -10.21
N LEU A 387 8.60 15.40 -11.39
CA LEU A 387 7.28 15.65 -11.99
C LEU A 387 6.56 14.38 -12.46
N THR A 388 7.26 13.26 -12.57
CA THR A 388 6.75 12.00 -13.10
C THR A 388 7.20 10.79 -12.28
N ASP A 389 7.77 11.00 -11.09
CA ASP A 389 8.31 9.91 -10.25
C ASP A 389 7.25 9.24 -9.36
N GLY A 390 6.03 9.80 -9.31
CA GLY A 390 4.90 9.27 -8.55
C GLY A 390 5.04 9.45 -7.03
N LYS A 391 6.03 10.22 -6.55
CA LYS A 391 6.14 10.45 -5.11
C LYS A 391 5.18 11.51 -4.60
N LEU A 392 4.59 12.33 -5.48
CA LEU A 392 3.67 13.42 -5.13
C LEU A 392 4.28 14.47 -4.18
N PHE A 393 5.60 14.54 -4.10
CA PHE A 393 6.33 15.57 -3.35
C PHE A 393 7.68 15.83 -4.01
N GLY A 394 8.28 16.96 -3.65
CA GLY A 394 9.31 17.54 -4.50
C GLY A 394 8.66 18.05 -5.78
N GLY A 395 9.47 18.53 -6.71
CA GLY A 395 8.93 19.07 -7.93
C GLY A 395 9.89 19.99 -8.66
N TRP A 396 9.32 20.65 -9.65
CA TRP A 396 9.99 21.63 -10.46
C TRP A 396 9.52 23.04 -10.08
N THR A 397 10.46 23.97 -10.01
CA THR A 397 10.19 25.40 -9.81
C THR A 397 10.75 26.18 -10.99
N GLY A 398 9.89 26.86 -11.72
CA GLY A 398 10.29 27.76 -12.80
C GLY A 398 10.94 29.05 -12.29
N ASP A 399 11.60 29.77 -13.20
CA ASP A 399 12.05 31.13 -12.89
C ASP A 399 10.86 32.05 -12.59
N ALA A 400 11.15 33.22 -12.01
CA ALA A 400 10.18 34.26 -11.77
C ALA A 400 9.71 34.98 -13.07
N LYS A 401 9.15 34.23 -14.03
CA LYS A 401 8.72 34.69 -15.37
C LYS A 401 7.38 34.08 -15.79
N ASN A 402 6.71 34.77 -16.72
CA ASN A 402 5.41 34.38 -17.29
C ASN A 402 5.57 33.68 -18.66
N SER A 403 6.67 32.93 -18.81
CA SER A 403 7.06 32.26 -20.05
C SER A 403 7.72 30.91 -19.79
N GLU A 404 7.55 30.38 -18.58
CA GLU A 404 8.13 29.11 -18.19
C GLU A 404 7.33 27.95 -18.77
N TRP A 405 8.01 26.84 -19.05
CA TRP A 405 7.38 25.71 -19.73
C TRP A 405 8.00 24.38 -19.32
N ILE A 406 7.21 23.32 -19.50
CA ILE A 406 7.59 21.92 -19.30
C ILE A 406 7.13 21.13 -20.54
N VAL A 407 7.93 20.18 -21.01
CA VAL A 407 7.60 19.22 -22.06
C VAL A 407 7.86 17.81 -21.53
N LEU A 408 6.82 16.99 -21.55
CA LEU A 408 6.88 15.57 -21.29
C LEU A 408 7.05 14.81 -22.61
N ASP A 409 8.03 13.91 -22.68
CA ASP A 409 8.17 12.90 -23.72
C ASP A 409 7.70 11.54 -23.16
N LEU A 410 6.56 11.06 -23.68
CA LEU A 410 5.96 9.79 -23.28
C LEU A 410 6.68 8.56 -23.88
N GLY A 411 7.74 8.78 -24.66
CA GLY A 411 8.54 7.76 -25.36
C GLY A 411 7.94 7.30 -26.69
N GLU A 412 6.61 7.26 -26.78
CA GLU A 412 5.86 6.99 -28.00
C GLU A 412 4.46 7.64 -27.94
N SER A 413 3.71 7.64 -29.04
CA SER A 413 2.38 8.22 -29.06
C SER A 413 1.41 7.44 -28.17
N ARG A 414 0.79 8.13 -27.21
CA ARG A 414 -0.19 7.59 -26.27
C ARG A 414 -1.54 8.26 -26.46
N SER A 415 -2.60 7.49 -26.23
CA SER A 415 -3.95 8.05 -26.19
C SER A 415 -4.31 8.49 -24.79
N PHE A 416 -4.75 9.72 -24.62
CA PHE A 416 -5.15 10.32 -23.34
C PHE A 416 -6.24 11.37 -23.57
N ASP A 417 -7.08 11.58 -22.56
CA ASP A 417 -8.19 12.53 -22.55
C ASP A 417 -8.32 13.26 -21.21
N ARG A 418 -7.39 13.05 -20.28
CA ARG A 418 -7.34 13.73 -18.99
C ARG A 418 -5.90 14.04 -18.58
N VAL A 419 -5.72 15.23 -18.02
CA VAL A 419 -4.45 15.74 -17.49
C VAL A 419 -4.68 16.21 -16.07
N LEU A 420 -3.90 15.73 -15.10
CA LEU A 420 -3.87 16.28 -13.74
C LEU A 420 -2.57 17.04 -13.53
N LEU A 421 -2.68 18.26 -13.01
CA LEU A 421 -1.54 19.08 -12.61
C LEU A 421 -1.59 19.28 -11.10
N LYS A 422 -0.55 18.83 -10.39
CA LYS A 422 -0.42 19.04 -8.94
C LYS A 422 0.53 20.17 -8.66
N TRP A 423 0.00 21.28 -8.15
CA TRP A 423 0.76 22.49 -7.89
C TRP A 423 1.50 22.46 -6.56
N GLY A 424 2.56 23.26 -6.46
CA GLY A 424 3.16 23.65 -5.19
C GLY A 424 2.41 24.80 -4.52
N ASP A 425 3.11 25.51 -3.63
CA ASP A 425 2.54 26.65 -2.92
C ASP A 425 2.36 27.85 -3.86
N THR A 426 3.24 27.94 -4.86
CA THR A 426 3.14 28.88 -5.97
C THR A 426 2.71 28.15 -7.25
N TYR A 427 1.83 28.75 -8.04
CA TYR A 427 1.18 28.07 -9.16
C TYR A 427 0.94 29.02 -10.34
N SER A 428 0.53 28.45 -11.47
CA SER A 428 0.15 29.24 -12.64
C SER A 428 -1.35 29.56 -12.60
N THR A 429 -1.73 30.82 -12.44
CA THR A 429 -3.13 31.25 -12.54
C THR A 429 -3.66 31.17 -13.96
N LYS A 430 -2.77 31.13 -14.98
CA LYS A 430 -3.12 30.82 -16.37
C LYS A 430 -2.07 29.96 -17.05
N TYR A 431 -2.49 28.95 -17.79
CA TYR A 431 -1.58 28.09 -18.54
C TYR A 431 -2.20 27.51 -19.80
N LYS A 432 -1.34 26.98 -20.67
CA LYS A 432 -1.72 26.27 -21.90
C LYS A 432 -1.27 24.82 -21.82
N ILE A 433 -2.05 23.96 -22.46
CA ILE A 433 -1.64 22.57 -22.73
C ILE A 433 -1.54 22.43 -24.24
N GLN A 434 -0.37 21.98 -24.68
CA GLN A 434 -0.06 21.77 -26.08
C GLN A 434 0.42 20.33 -26.29
N VAL A 435 0.30 19.83 -27.50
CA VAL A 435 0.69 18.46 -27.84
C VAL A 435 1.47 18.41 -29.14
N SER A 436 2.31 17.38 -29.31
CA SER A 436 3.13 17.22 -30.50
C SER A 436 3.44 15.74 -30.78
N ASP A 437 3.69 15.42 -32.05
CA ASP A 437 4.25 14.13 -32.48
C ASP A 437 5.79 14.16 -32.57
N ASP A 438 6.38 15.33 -32.83
CA ASP A 438 7.81 15.49 -33.16
C ASP A 438 8.62 16.22 -32.08
N GLY A 439 7.94 16.84 -31.09
CA GLY A 439 8.57 17.61 -30.02
C GLY A 439 9.06 18.99 -30.48
N VAL A 440 8.72 19.40 -31.70
CA VAL A 440 9.14 20.66 -32.32
C VAL A 440 7.93 21.54 -32.61
N THR A 441 6.91 20.99 -33.25
CA THR A 441 5.68 21.70 -33.62
C THR A 441 4.58 21.32 -32.65
N PHE A 442 4.05 22.30 -31.91
CA PHE A 442 3.05 22.08 -30.87
C PHE A 442 1.70 22.72 -31.21
N ASP A 443 0.63 21.93 -31.11
CA ASP A 443 -0.75 22.39 -31.25
C ASP A 443 -1.36 22.65 -29.87
N ASN A 444 -2.07 23.77 -29.70
CA ASN A 444 -2.79 24.05 -28.46
C ASN A 444 -4.05 23.19 -28.39
N ILE A 445 -4.20 22.43 -27.31
CA ILE A 445 -5.45 21.73 -26.96
C ILE A 445 -6.19 22.43 -25.83
N VAL A 446 -5.47 23.23 -25.03
CA VAL A 446 -5.99 24.15 -24.03
C VAL A 446 -5.28 25.49 -24.18
N HIS A 447 -6.04 26.58 -24.35
CA HIS A 447 -5.50 27.88 -24.76
C HIS A 447 -5.10 28.81 -23.63
N ASP A 448 -5.95 29.01 -22.62
CA ASP A 448 -5.68 29.80 -21.41
C ASP A 448 -6.64 29.29 -20.33
N LYS A 449 -6.26 28.19 -19.67
CA LYS A 449 -7.01 27.61 -18.56
C LYS A 449 -6.60 28.33 -17.28
N ASP A 450 -7.61 28.71 -16.49
CA ASP A 450 -7.38 29.26 -15.16
C ASP A 450 -7.04 28.12 -14.20
N GLY A 451 -5.95 28.31 -13.44
CA GLY A 451 -5.53 27.44 -12.34
C GLY A 451 -5.78 28.11 -11.00
N ASP A 452 -6.14 27.33 -9.99
CA ASP A 452 -6.49 27.80 -8.64
C ASP A 452 -5.55 27.29 -7.53
N GLY A 453 -4.48 26.59 -7.91
CA GLY A 453 -3.57 25.91 -6.98
C GLY A 453 -4.08 24.51 -6.64
N GLY A 454 -3.44 23.81 -5.69
CA GLY A 454 -3.85 22.44 -5.37
C GLY A 454 -3.74 21.49 -6.58
N THR A 455 -4.83 20.80 -6.95
CA THR A 455 -4.86 19.89 -8.11
C THR A 455 -5.83 20.42 -9.17
N ASP A 456 -5.32 20.71 -10.37
CA ASP A 456 -6.16 20.93 -11.54
C ASP A 456 -6.44 19.61 -12.25
N ASP A 457 -7.71 19.21 -12.32
CA ASP A 457 -8.18 18.04 -13.08
C ASP A 457 -8.85 18.48 -14.39
N ILE A 458 -8.24 18.13 -15.52
CA ILE A 458 -8.50 18.75 -16.81
C ILE A 458 -8.89 17.68 -17.82
N ALA A 459 -10.18 17.61 -18.15
CA ALA A 459 -10.65 16.87 -19.31
C ALA A 459 -10.26 17.59 -20.62
N VAL A 460 -9.69 16.84 -21.56
CA VAL A 460 -9.33 17.32 -22.90
C VAL A 460 -9.96 16.43 -23.97
N PRO A 461 -10.17 16.92 -25.20
CA PRO A 461 -10.56 16.04 -26.30
C PRO A 461 -9.53 14.91 -26.46
N MET A 462 -9.98 13.70 -26.82
CA MET A 462 -9.09 12.54 -27.02
C MET A 462 -7.90 12.91 -27.91
N GLN A 463 -6.70 12.73 -27.36
CA GLN A 463 -5.42 12.92 -28.05
C GLN A 463 -4.80 11.59 -28.40
N HIS A 464 -3.90 11.59 -29.39
CA HIS A 464 -2.97 10.48 -29.66
C HIS A 464 -1.63 11.08 -30.07
N LYS A 465 -0.79 11.39 -29.07
CA LYS A 465 0.41 12.23 -29.23
C LYS A 465 1.53 11.72 -28.33
N ARG A 466 2.79 12.01 -28.71
CA ARG A 466 3.98 11.60 -27.95
C ARG A 466 4.42 12.64 -26.93
N TYR A 467 4.27 13.91 -27.25
CA TYR A 467 4.73 15.00 -26.40
C TYR A 467 3.56 15.83 -25.86
N VAL A 468 3.66 16.21 -24.60
CA VAL A 468 2.73 17.13 -23.94
C VAL A 468 3.52 18.30 -23.37
N LYS A 469 3.11 19.53 -23.69
CA LYS A 469 3.76 20.75 -23.24
C LYS A 469 2.82 21.56 -22.37
N LEU A 470 3.31 21.96 -21.20
CA LEU A 470 2.68 22.93 -20.31
C LEU A 470 3.40 24.27 -20.49
N MET A 471 2.63 25.34 -20.74
CA MET A 471 3.15 26.70 -20.85
C MET A 471 2.48 27.59 -19.82
N PHE A 472 3.26 28.13 -18.88
CA PHE A 472 2.76 28.93 -17.76
C PHE A 472 2.81 30.42 -18.10
N THR A 473 1.65 31.06 -18.22
CA THR A 473 1.54 32.43 -18.75
C THR A 473 1.28 33.48 -17.67
N HIS A 474 0.75 33.09 -16.51
CA HIS A 474 0.52 34.01 -15.39
C HIS A 474 0.77 33.28 -14.08
N ARG A 475 1.61 33.85 -13.22
CA ARG A 475 1.95 33.30 -11.91
C ARG A 475 0.98 33.79 -10.84
N SER A 476 0.77 33.00 -9.79
CA SER A 476 -0.06 33.37 -8.63
C SER A 476 0.58 34.44 -7.75
N GLY A 477 1.90 34.63 -7.85
CA GLY A 477 2.65 35.59 -7.04
C GLY A 477 3.99 36.00 -7.64
N PRO A 478 4.87 36.65 -6.85
CA PRO A 478 6.16 37.15 -7.32
C PRO A 478 7.20 36.03 -7.56
N GLY A 479 7.06 34.88 -6.91
CA GLY A 479 7.92 33.69 -7.06
C GLY A 479 7.68 32.93 -8.37
N GLY A 480 8.43 31.85 -8.59
CA GLY A 480 8.25 30.95 -9.74
C GLY A 480 6.93 30.19 -9.72
N VAL A 481 6.66 29.37 -10.75
CA VAL A 481 5.59 28.36 -10.71
C VAL A 481 6.17 27.09 -10.13
N GLU A 482 5.51 26.48 -9.16
CA GLU A 482 5.87 25.18 -8.61
C GLU A 482 4.88 24.11 -9.07
N LEU A 483 5.41 23.01 -9.58
CA LEU A 483 4.64 21.85 -9.98
C LEU A 483 5.27 20.61 -9.35
N LYS A 484 4.46 19.80 -8.68
CA LYS A 484 4.87 18.59 -7.95
C LYS A 484 4.79 17.35 -8.82
N GLU A 485 3.72 17.20 -9.60
CA GLU A 485 3.48 16.03 -10.45
C GLU A 485 2.62 16.42 -11.66
N VAL A 486 2.84 15.74 -12.78
CA VAL A 486 1.97 15.75 -13.96
C VAL A 486 1.51 14.33 -14.24
N GLU A 487 0.19 14.15 -14.34
CA GLU A 487 -0.40 12.85 -14.61
C GLU A 487 -1.25 12.91 -15.88
N LEU A 488 -1.23 11.84 -16.66
CA LEU A 488 -2.01 11.70 -17.88
C LEU A 488 -2.79 10.39 -17.85
N TYR A 489 -4.09 10.45 -18.14
CA TYR A 489 -4.96 9.28 -18.12
C TYR A 489 -5.79 9.18 -19.39
N ARG A 490 -6.28 7.96 -19.59
CA ARG A 490 -7.35 7.65 -20.53
C ARG A 490 -8.55 7.21 -19.71
N ASP A 491 -9.55 8.07 -19.61
CA ASP A 491 -10.77 7.87 -18.83
C ASP A 491 -11.97 7.41 -19.68
N ALA A 492 -11.83 7.35 -21.00
CA ALA A 492 -12.84 6.73 -21.86
C ALA A 492 -12.86 5.20 -21.72
N SER A 493 -13.93 4.73 -21.07
CA SER A 493 -14.50 3.39 -21.10
C SER A 493 -14.64 2.85 -22.53
N GLU A 494 -13.69 2.04 -22.98
CA GLU A 494 -13.86 1.03 -24.05
C GLU A 494 -13.00 -0.21 -23.78
#